data_AF-A0A8S0YPE7-F1
#
_entry.id   AF-A0A8S0YPE7-F1
#
_cell.length_a   1.000
_cell.length_b   1.000
_cell.length_c   1.000
_cell.angle_alpha   90.00
_cell.angle_beta   90.00
_cell.angle_gamma   90.00
#
_symmetry.space_group_name_H-M   'P 1'
#
loop_
_entity.id
_entity.type
_entity.pdbx_description
1 polymer ?
#
loop_
_entity_poly.entity_id
_entity_poly.type
_entity_poly.pdbx_seq_one_letter_code
_entity_poly.pdbx_strand_id
1 'polypeptide(L)'
;MRRRNLEPAERATLSRRAICNIIICIEIGPICGGQCCGRGREVKLRSSLRHAAVISSAATTMRTAELLLSTRRSLQDHLTGLSHQSQNKTATLFTQLYRGHALRTVQPLATLYDDIRIVLRSNSDKDVNAESFSTTSPRDIVASAKKFFRDIFPVAHHNVLKLDSKQFTPEYEACLKDAYDAVQPFGDVPQQLGTTLSRSLEAARALLQMLAVGADALATTDRVLSSASDACADRLLRAAGCSRCHGHTAPPCRNYCLNVARGCIGSLLAELDGPWAGYVEGVERLTKVDADVALRELETKVSKAIMYALENRAVSENKIDKKAKVRADTDGMLCYKTILVMTAF
;
A
#
# COMPACT_ATOMS: atom_id res chain seq x y z
N MET A 1 -27.45 60.14 -38.12
CA MET A 1 -27.23 59.64 -36.74
C MET A 1 -25.87 60.11 -36.24
N ARG A 2 -25.81 61.19 -35.44
CA ARG A 2 -24.55 61.67 -34.84
C ARG A 2 -24.14 60.74 -33.70
N ARG A 3 -23.01 60.02 -33.86
CA ARG A 3 -22.33 59.39 -32.71
C ARG A 3 -21.89 60.52 -31.78
N ARG A 4 -22.57 60.70 -30.64
CA ARG A 4 -22.06 61.57 -29.57
C ARG A 4 -20.74 60.97 -29.09
N ASN A 5 -19.63 61.64 -29.40
CA ASN A 5 -18.35 61.34 -28.77
C ASN A 5 -18.45 61.77 -27.31
N LEU A 6 -18.88 60.85 -26.45
CA LEU A 6 -18.91 61.03 -24.99
C LEU A 6 -17.50 61.37 -24.51
N GLU A 7 -17.39 62.41 -23.69
CA GLU A 7 -16.14 62.75 -23.01
C GLU A 7 -15.63 61.54 -22.20
N PRO A 8 -14.30 61.38 -22.02
CA PRO A 8 -13.75 60.26 -21.25
C PRO A 8 -14.38 60.11 -19.85
N ALA A 9 -14.72 61.24 -19.21
CA ALA A 9 -15.38 61.27 -17.91
C ALA A 9 -16.83 60.77 -17.95
N GLU A 10 -17.60 61.11 -19.00
CA GLU A 10 -18.97 60.63 -19.17
C GLU A 10 -19.01 59.12 -19.48
N ARG A 11 -18.05 58.65 -20.31
CA ARG A 11 -17.85 57.22 -20.57
C ARG A 11 -17.49 56.43 -19.30
N ALA A 12 -16.60 56.97 -18.47
CA ALA A 12 -16.25 56.37 -17.18
C ALA A 12 -17.46 56.28 -16.25
N THR A 13 -18.30 57.32 -16.21
CA THR A 13 -19.49 57.37 -15.36
C THR A 13 -20.58 56.39 -15.80
N LEU A 14 -20.82 56.27 -17.11
CA LEU A 14 -21.73 55.28 -17.69
C LEU A 14 -21.23 53.84 -17.47
N SER A 15 -19.93 53.60 -17.66
CA SER A 15 -19.31 52.29 -17.40
C SER A 15 -19.43 51.89 -15.91
N ARG A 16 -19.19 52.85 -15.00
CA ARG A 16 -19.35 52.63 -13.56
C ARG A 16 -20.79 52.32 -13.18
N ARG A 17 -21.77 53.06 -13.71
CA ARG A 17 -23.21 52.79 -13.50
C ARG A 17 -23.64 51.44 -14.03
N ALA A 18 -23.09 51.00 -15.16
CA ALA A 18 -23.35 49.67 -15.71
C ALA A 18 -22.82 48.56 -14.78
N ILE A 19 -21.62 48.72 -14.21
CA ILE A 19 -21.03 47.73 -13.28
C ILE A 19 -21.79 47.67 -11.94
N CYS A 20 -22.34 48.80 -11.51
CA CYS A 20 -23.13 48.90 -10.28
C CYS A 20 -24.59 48.46 -10.48
N ASN A 21 -24.98 48.04 -11.69
CA ASN A 21 -26.38 47.78 -12.07
C ASN A 21 -27.32 48.94 -11.70
N ILE A 22 -26.85 50.20 -11.80
CA ILE A 22 -27.60 51.42 -11.43
C ILE A 22 -27.88 51.55 -9.91
N ILE A 23 -27.56 50.54 -9.09
CA ILE A 23 -27.79 50.55 -7.64
C ILE A 23 -26.57 51.14 -6.94
N ILE A 24 -26.75 52.35 -6.40
CA ILE A 24 -25.85 52.97 -5.43
C ILE A 24 -26.40 52.64 -4.04
N CYS A 25 -25.60 51.96 -3.21
CA CYS A 25 -26.02 51.58 -1.88
C CYS A 25 -25.91 52.77 -0.92
N ILE A 26 -26.98 53.05 -0.17
CA ILE A 26 -27.02 54.12 0.84
C ILE A 26 -26.14 53.75 2.04
N GLU A 27 -26.21 52.50 2.49
CA GLU A 27 -25.28 51.95 3.47
C GLU A 27 -24.10 51.29 2.76
N ILE A 28 -22.91 51.88 2.91
CA ILE A 28 -21.67 51.36 2.34
C ILE A 28 -21.19 50.17 3.18
N GLY A 29 -20.78 49.10 2.51
CA GLY A 29 -20.23 47.94 3.19
C GLY A 29 -18.89 48.23 3.90
N PRO A 30 -18.66 47.62 5.09
CA PRO A 30 -17.54 47.99 5.96
C PRO A 30 -16.17 47.50 5.45
N ILE A 31 -16.12 46.53 4.52
CA ILE A 31 -14.85 45.92 4.11
C ILE A 31 -14.30 46.59 2.85
N CYS A 32 -15.15 46.86 1.84
CA CYS A 32 -14.72 47.45 0.58
C CYS A 32 -14.86 48.97 0.53
N GLY A 33 -15.81 49.58 1.26
CA GLY A 33 -16.00 51.02 1.19
C GLY A 33 -16.51 51.54 -0.17
N GLY A 34 -17.07 50.66 -1.00
CA GLY A 34 -17.50 50.98 -2.37
C GLY A 34 -18.98 51.33 -2.48
N GLN A 35 -19.30 52.33 -3.30
CA GLN A 35 -20.67 52.85 -3.48
C GLN A 35 -21.66 51.83 -4.11
N CYS A 36 -21.17 50.73 -4.67
CA CYS A 36 -21.98 49.75 -5.41
C CYS A 36 -22.27 48.46 -4.63
N CYS A 37 -21.73 48.36 -3.40
CA CYS A 37 -21.99 47.25 -2.50
C CYS A 37 -22.36 47.76 -1.11
N GLY A 38 -23.56 47.40 -0.65
CA GLY A 38 -23.94 47.51 0.76
C GLY A 38 -23.59 46.27 1.55
N ARG A 39 -23.85 46.31 2.86
CA ARG A 39 -23.51 45.25 3.83
C ARG A 39 -23.94 43.85 3.36
N GLY A 40 -25.19 43.68 2.94
CA GLY A 40 -25.71 42.38 2.48
C GLY A 40 -25.03 41.85 1.20
N ARG A 41 -24.62 42.75 0.30
CA ARG A 41 -23.92 42.36 -0.93
C ARG A 41 -22.48 41.95 -0.65
N GLU A 42 -21.78 42.66 0.24
CA GLU A 42 -20.44 42.26 0.69
C GLU A 42 -20.44 40.90 1.37
N VAL A 43 -21.40 40.62 2.26
CA VAL A 43 -21.51 39.32 2.94
C VAL A 43 -21.70 38.18 1.93
N LYS A 44 -22.59 38.36 0.94
CA LYS A 44 -22.79 37.37 -0.13
C LYS A 44 -21.53 37.16 -0.97
N LEU A 45 -20.85 38.24 -1.35
CA LEU A 45 -19.62 38.16 -2.14
C LEU A 45 -18.49 37.50 -1.35
N ARG A 46 -18.37 37.80 -0.06
CA ARG A 46 -17.42 37.17 0.87
C ARG A 46 -17.63 35.67 0.96
N SER A 47 -18.86 35.23 1.21
CA SER A 47 -19.20 33.80 1.28
C SER A 47 -18.95 33.09 -0.06
N SER A 48 -19.35 33.70 -1.17
CA SER A 48 -19.12 33.13 -2.51
C SER A 48 -17.63 32.98 -2.84
N LEU A 49 -16.81 34.01 -2.55
CA LEU A 49 -15.36 33.96 -2.76
C LEU A 49 -14.67 32.94 -1.86
N ARG A 50 -15.10 32.84 -0.60
CA ARG A 50 -14.63 31.80 0.33
C ARG A 50 -14.92 30.41 -0.22
N HIS A 51 -16.17 30.14 -0.63
CA HIS A 51 -16.55 28.84 -1.19
C HIS A 51 -15.76 28.51 -2.46
N ALA A 52 -15.59 29.48 -3.37
CA ALA A 52 -14.81 29.29 -4.59
C ALA A 52 -13.33 28.96 -4.29
N ALA A 53 -12.73 29.64 -3.31
CA ALA A 53 -11.34 29.37 -2.90
C ALA A 53 -11.20 27.96 -2.32
N VAL A 54 -12.10 27.54 -1.43
CA VAL A 54 -12.11 26.20 -0.84
C VAL A 54 -12.27 25.12 -1.92
N ILE A 55 -13.26 25.27 -2.81
CA ILE A 55 -13.49 24.31 -3.90
C ILE A 55 -12.26 24.20 -4.81
N SER A 56 -11.62 25.31 -5.14
CA SER A 56 -10.43 25.31 -5.99
C SER A 56 -9.24 24.60 -5.33
N SER A 57 -9.03 24.79 -4.03
CA SER A 57 -7.97 24.07 -3.30
C SER A 57 -8.30 22.59 -3.12
N ALA A 58 -9.56 22.28 -2.78
CA ALA A 58 -10.08 20.92 -2.61
C ALA A 58 -9.90 20.07 -3.87
N ALA A 59 -10.20 20.65 -5.03
CA ALA A 59 -10.10 19.95 -6.31
C ALA A 59 -8.68 19.44 -6.60
N THR A 60 -7.65 20.12 -6.09
CA THR A 60 -6.25 19.71 -6.31
C THR A 60 -5.82 18.62 -5.33
N THR A 61 -6.16 18.76 -4.05
CA THR A 61 -5.84 17.77 -3.01
C THR A 61 -6.60 16.46 -3.23
N MET A 62 -7.89 16.53 -3.57
CA MET A 62 -8.72 15.36 -3.85
C MET A 62 -8.22 14.53 -5.05
N ARG A 63 -7.79 15.20 -6.13
CA ARG A 63 -7.21 14.50 -7.28
C ARG A 63 -5.94 13.73 -6.91
N THR A 64 -5.10 14.33 -6.08
CA THR A 64 -3.86 13.70 -5.63
C THR A 64 -4.15 12.54 -4.67
N ALA A 65 -5.11 12.70 -3.77
CA ALA A 65 -5.57 11.63 -2.88
C ALA A 65 -6.14 10.43 -3.67
N GLU A 66 -6.97 10.69 -4.67
CA GLU A 66 -7.53 9.63 -5.54
C GLU A 66 -6.43 8.92 -6.34
N LEU A 67 -5.43 9.66 -6.82
CA LEU A 67 -4.27 9.06 -7.48
C LEU A 67 -3.55 8.09 -6.54
N LEU A 68 -3.27 8.48 -5.29
CA LEU A 68 -2.64 7.61 -4.30
C LEU A 68 -3.47 6.35 -4.03
N LEU A 69 -4.79 6.48 -3.87
CA LEU A 69 -5.70 5.35 -3.67
C LEU A 69 -5.81 4.44 -4.89
N SER A 70 -5.78 5.01 -6.10
CA SER A 70 -5.75 4.26 -7.35
C SER A 70 -4.45 3.48 -7.49
N THR A 71 -3.30 4.11 -7.24
CA THR A 71 -1.99 3.46 -7.23
C THR A 71 -1.93 2.34 -6.20
N ARG A 72 -2.47 2.56 -5.00
CA ARG A 72 -2.57 1.52 -3.96
C ARG A 72 -3.33 0.29 -4.46
N ARG A 73 -4.53 0.48 -5.02
CA ARG A 73 -5.36 -0.61 -5.57
C ARG A 73 -4.62 -1.35 -6.67
N SER A 74 -4.10 -0.62 -7.65
CA SER A 74 -3.38 -1.19 -8.78
C SER A 74 -2.15 -2.00 -8.35
N LEU A 75 -1.37 -1.50 -7.39
CA LEU A 75 -0.21 -2.22 -6.86
C LEU A 75 -0.63 -3.48 -6.09
N GLN A 76 -1.66 -3.38 -5.25
CA GLN A 76 -2.18 -4.52 -4.50
C GLN A 76 -2.68 -5.63 -5.43
N ASP A 77 -3.43 -5.26 -6.47
CA ASP A 77 -3.94 -6.19 -7.48
C ASP A 77 -2.79 -6.84 -8.26
N HIS A 78 -1.77 -6.04 -8.63
CA HIS A 78 -0.59 -6.53 -9.32
C HIS A 78 0.17 -7.59 -8.50
N LEU A 79 0.49 -7.28 -7.24
CA LEU A 79 1.23 -8.20 -6.36
C LEU A 79 0.42 -9.46 -6.04
N THR A 80 -0.89 -9.33 -5.84
CA THR A 80 -1.80 -10.47 -5.63
C THR A 80 -1.85 -11.35 -6.87
N GLY A 81 -1.96 -10.75 -8.06
CA GLY A 81 -1.91 -11.47 -9.33
C GLY A 81 -0.58 -12.21 -9.55
N LEU A 82 0.55 -11.57 -9.24
CA LEU A 82 1.87 -12.22 -9.29
C LEU A 82 1.98 -13.39 -8.30
N SER A 83 1.42 -13.25 -7.10
CA SER A 83 1.36 -14.34 -6.12
C SER A 83 0.61 -15.55 -6.68
N HIS A 84 -0.55 -15.36 -7.30
CA HIS A 84 -1.28 -16.45 -7.96
C HIS A 84 -0.50 -17.06 -9.14
N GLN A 85 0.12 -16.23 -9.98
CA GLN A 85 0.93 -16.72 -11.10
C GLN A 85 2.11 -17.56 -10.61
N SER A 86 2.81 -17.10 -9.57
CA SER A 86 3.95 -17.81 -9.00
C SER A 86 3.52 -19.12 -8.32
N GLN A 87 2.38 -19.13 -7.64
CA GLN A 87 1.77 -20.35 -7.10
C GLN A 87 1.51 -21.39 -8.20
N ASN A 88 0.91 -20.98 -9.33
CA ASN A 88 0.62 -21.88 -10.44
C ASN A 88 1.89 -22.43 -11.10
N LYS A 89 2.92 -21.60 -11.27
CA LYS A 89 4.23 -22.04 -11.76
C LYS A 89 4.88 -23.05 -10.82
N THR A 90 4.88 -22.77 -9.51
CA THR A 90 5.43 -23.68 -8.49
C THR A 90 4.64 -25.00 -8.43
N ALA A 91 3.31 -24.96 -8.59
CA ALA A 91 2.49 -26.17 -8.66
C ALA A 91 2.82 -27.02 -9.90
N THR A 92 3.05 -26.38 -11.05
CA THR A 92 3.46 -27.06 -12.29
C THR A 92 4.84 -27.71 -12.13
N LEU A 93 5.79 -27.02 -11.50
CA LEU A 93 7.10 -27.58 -11.14
C LEU A 93 6.93 -28.85 -10.30
N PHE A 94 6.08 -28.84 -9.27
CA PHE A 94 5.85 -30.04 -8.45
C PHE A 94 5.20 -31.19 -9.21
N THR A 95 4.23 -30.92 -10.09
CA THR A 95 3.64 -31.96 -10.93
C THR A 95 4.67 -32.61 -11.86
N GLN A 96 5.60 -31.81 -12.40
CA GLN A 96 6.68 -32.32 -13.25
C GLN A 96 7.71 -33.16 -12.46
N LEU A 97 8.05 -32.75 -11.24
CA LEU A 97 9.10 -33.40 -10.44
C LEU A 97 8.61 -34.61 -9.63
N TYR A 98 7.44 -34.51 -9.00
CA TYR A 98 6.94 -35.51 -8.05
C TYR A 98 5.85 -36.43 -8.61
N ARG A 99 5.41 -36.22 -9.86
CA ARG A 99 4.42 -37.04 -10.60
C ARG A 99 3.24 -37.48 -9.71
N GLY A 100 3.19 -38.75 -9.32
CA GLY A 100 2.10 -39.34 -8.53
C GLY A 100 1.96 -38.83 -7.09
N HIS A 101 2.97 -38.14 -6.56
CA HIS A 101 2.96 -37.59 -5.20
C HIS A 101 2.77 -36.07 -5.15
N ALA A 102 2.63 -35.39 -6.31
CA ALA A 102 2.46 -33.95 -6.39
C ALA A 102 1.21 -33.42 -5.65
N LEU A 103 0.15 -34.24 -5.52
CA LEU A 103 -1.05 -33.88 -4.76
C LEU A 103 -0.73 -33.56 -3.29
N ARG A 104 0.30 -34.19 -2.72
CA ARG A 104 0.72 -33.97 -1.33
C ARG A 104 1.42 -32.62 -1.13
N THR A 105 1.90 -31.97 -2.19
CA THR A 105 2.49 -30.63 -2.12
C THR A 105 1.48 -29.51 -2.25
N VAL A 106 0.23 -29.80 -2.67
CA VAL A 106 -0.81 -28.79 -2.92
C VAL A 106 -1.14 -27.99 -1.66
N GLN A 107 -1.37 -28.66 -0.53
CA GLN A 107 -1.78 -27.99 0.71
C GLN A 107 -0.66 -27.16 1.35
N PRO A 108 0.59 -27.66 1.48
CA PRO A 108 1.71 -26.84 1.93
C PRO A 108 1.94 -25.61 1.05
N LEU A 109 1.86 -25.79 -0.28
CA LEU A 109 2.01 -24.72 -1.25
C LEU A 109 0.90 -23.66 -1.08
N ALA A 110 -0.36 -24.08 -1.01
CA ALA A 110 -1.49 -23.19 -0.79
C ALA A 110 -1.32 -22.36 0.49
N THR A 111 -0.93 -23.01 1.59
CA THR A 111 -0.71 -22.35 2.88
C THR A 111 0.32 -21.23 2.79
N LEU A 112 1.49 -21.48 2.17
CA LEU A 112 2.53 -20.45 2.00
C LEU A 112 2.02 -19.26 1.20
N TYR A 113 1.36 -19.51 0.07
CA TYR A 113 0.86 -18.46 -0.80
C TYR A 113 -0.34 -17.70 -0.22
N ASP A 114 -1.16 -18.36 0.60
CA ASP A 114 -2.22 -17.71 1.36
C ASP A 114 -1.63 -16.76 2.42
N ASP A 115 -0.58 -17.18 3.13
CA ASP A 115 0.12 -16.31 4.08
C ASP A 115 0.73 -15.08 3.38
N ILE A 116 1.35 -15.26 2.20
CA ILE A 116 1.84 -14.17 1.35
C ILE A 116 0.71 -13.19 0.99
N ARG A 117 -0.44 -13.71 0.54
CA ARG A 117 -1.60 -12.88 0.18
C ARG A 117 -2.20 -12.16 1.38
N ILE A 118 -2.21 -12.78 2.56
CA ILE A 118 -2.66 -12.14 3.81
C ILE A 118 -1.77 -10.93 4.16
N VAL A 119 -0.46 -11.01 3.95
CA VAL A 119 0.45 -9.86 4.17
C VAL A 119 0.13 -8.70 3.22
N LEU A 120 -0.18 -9.01 1.95
CA LEU A 120 -0.49 -8.04 0.89
C LEU A 120 -1.89 -7.41 1.00
N ARG A 121 -2.84 -8.10 1.64
CA ARG A 121 -4.16 -7.55 1.98
C ARG A 121 -3.96 -6.51 3.10
N SER A 122 -3.71 -5.26 2.73
CA SER A 122 -3.70 -4.15 3.68
C SER A 122 -5.08 -4.07 4.34
N ASN A 123 -5.15 -4.36 5.65
CA ASN A 123 -6.36 -4.24 6.49
C ASN A 123 -6.73 -2.76 6.75
N SER A 124 -6.75 -1.92 5.71
CA SER A 124 -7.20 -0.53 5.80
C SER A 124 -8.71 -0.38 5.65
N ASP A 125 -9.44 -1.47 5.39
CA ASP A 125 -10.91 -1.54 5.43
C ASP A 125 -11.41 -2.13 6.76
N LYS A 126 -10.79 -1.77 7.91
CA LYS A 126 -11.43 -2.00 9.20
C LYS A 126 -12.14 -0.72 9.63
N ASP A 127 -13.43 -0.74 9.33
CA ASP A 127 -14.51 -0.15 10.09
C ASP A 127 -14.14 0.14 11.55
N VAL A 128 -14.51 1.35 11.98
CA VAL A 128 -14.33 1.89 13.33
C VAL A 128 -15.13 1.12 14.39
N ASN A 129 -15.92 0.10 14.05
CA ASN A 129 -16.75 -0.63 15.00
C ASN A 129 -16.80 -2.14 14.70
N ALA A 130 -15.99 -2.94 15.40
CA ALA A 130 -16.38 -4.28 15.86
C ALA A 130 -15.27 -4.88 16.73
N GLU A 131 -15.64 -5.19 17.96
CA GLU A 131 -14.92 -6.00 18.95
C GLU A 131 -14.70 -7.44 18.43
N SER A 132 -13.81 -7.61 17.45
CA SER A 132 -13.12 -8.88 17.25
C SER A 132 -11.63 -8.63 17.14
N PHE A 133 -10.94 -8.91 18.24
CA PHE A 133 -9.52 -9.16 18.30
C PHE A 133 -9.19 -10.40 17.44
N SER A 134 -9.27 -10.28 16.11
CA SER A 134 -8.21 -10.83 15.28
C SER A 134 -7.21 -9.69 15.07
N THR A 135 -6.41 -9.46 16.11
CA THR A 135 -5.02 -9.06 15.93
C THR A 135 -4.39 -10.17 15.09
N THR A 136 -4.57 -10.08 13.77
CA THR A 136 -3.86 -10.96 12.85
C THR A 136 -2.43 -10.48 12.95
N SER A 137 -1.67 -11.05 13.90
CA SER A 137 -0.24 -10.80 14.03
C SER A 137 0.38 -10.91 12.63
N PRO A 138 1.34 -10.04 12.27
CA PRO A 138 2.05 -10.14 11.01
C PRO A 138 2.44 -11.61 10.77
N ARG A 139 1.98 -12.19 9.65
CA ARG A 139 2.34 -13.57 9.32
C ARG A 139 3.86 -13.62 9.22
N ASP A 140 4.48 -14.47 10.03
CA ASP A 140 5.92 -14.68 9.96
C ASP A 140 6.22 -15.50 8.71
N ILE A 141 6.54 -14.80 7.61
CA ILE A 141 6.84 -15.42 6.32
C ILE A 141 8.11 -16.29 6.39
N VAL A 142 9.03 -15.99 7.31
CA VAL A 142 10.22 -16.83 7.54
C VAL A 142 9.78 -18.18 8.13
N ALA A 143 8.91 -18.15 9.13
CA ALA A 143 8.33 -19.37 9.70
C ALA A 143 7.44 -20.12 8.69
N SER A 144 6.61 -19.44 7.92
CA SER A 144 5.77 -20.06 6.87
C SER A 144 6.60 -20.72 5.79
N ALA A 145 7.71 -20.09 5.34
CA ALA A 145 8.63 -20.70 4.39
C ALA A 145 9.30 -21.95 4.97
N LYS A 146 9.81 -21.89 6.22
CA LYS A 146 10.36 -23.08 6.90
C LYS A 146 9.35 -24.20 7.02
N LYS A 147 8.12 -23.88 7.43
CA LYS A 147 7.03 -24.85 7.55
C LYS A 147 6.70 -25.49 6.20
N PHE A 148 6.63 -24.69 5.13
CA PHE A 148 6.43 -25.19 3.78
C PHE A 148 7.50 -26.22 3.40
N PHE A 149 8.78 -25.88 3.56
CA PHE A 149 9.87 -26.81 3.24
C PHE A 149 9.86 -28.06 4.11
N ARG A 150 9.58 -27.92 5.42
CA ARG A 150 9.41 -29.07 6.32
C ARG A 150 8.28 -29.99 5.88
N ASP A 151 7.17 -29.43 5.43
CA ASP A 151 5.99 -30.20 5.04
C ASP A 151 6.17 -30.91 3.68
N ILE A 152 6.98 -30.36 2.76
CA ILE A 152 7.31 -31.03 1.48
C ILE A 152 8.51 -31.99 1.57
N PHE A 153 9.31 -31.92 2.63
CA PHE A 153 10.49 -32.76 2.79
C PHE A 153 10.20 -34.26 2.64
N PRO A 154 9.16 -34.84 3.27
CA PRO A 154 8.85 -36.26 3.13
C PRO A 154 8.48 -36.65 1.69
N VAL A 155 7.82 -35.75 0.95
CA VAL A 155 7.48 -35.96 -0.47
C VAL A 155 8.73 -35.95 -1.33
N ALA A 156 9.62 -34.98 -1.11
CA ALA A 156 10.92 -34.90 -1.78
C ALA A 156 11.74 -36.16 -1.50
N HIS A 157 11.85 -36.56 -0.24
CA HIS A 157 12.58 -37.74 0.20
C HIS A 157 12.04 -39.04 -0.42
N HIS A 158 10.71 -39.23 -0.43
CA HIS A 158 10.06 -40.39 -1.04
C HIS A 158 10.38 -40.50 -2.55
N ASN A 159 10.29 -39.38 -3.28
CA ASN A 159 10.53 -39.35 -4.72
C ASN A 159 12.01 -39.51 -5.08
N VAL A 160 12.91 -38.86 -4.33
CA VAL A 160 14.37 -38.93 -4.53
C VAL A 160 14.88 -40.37 -4.36
N LEU A 161 14.37 -41.06 -3.34
CA LEU A 161 14.78 -42.42 -2.99
C LEU A 161 14.13 -43.52 -3.83
N LYS A 162 13.03 -43.22 -4.53
CA LYS A 162 12.14 -44.22 -5.15
C LYS A 162 11.77 -45.33 -4.15
N LEU A 163 11.48 -44.96 -2.90
CA LEU A 163 11.11 -45.95 -1.87
C LEU A 163 9.82 -46.67 -2.29
N ASP A 164 9.79 -47.99 -2.10
CA ASP A 164 8.58 -48.76 -2.27
C ASP A 164 7.48 -48.24 -1.34
N SER A 165 6.24 -48.13 -1.85
CA SER A 165 5.10 -47.55 -1.14
C SER A 165 4.80 -48.24 0.21
N LYS A 166 5.22 -49.50 0.37
CA LYS A 166 5.06 -50.27 1.62
C LYS A 166 6.02 -49.84 2.74
N GLN A 167 7.09 -49.12 2.42
CA GLN A 167 8.10 -48.66 3.39
C GLN A 167 7.84 -47.24 3.88
N PHE A 168 6.91 -46.50 3.26
CA PHE A 168 6.61 -45.11 3.58
C PHE A 168 5.35 -44.99 4.44
N THR A 169 5.50 -45.15 5.76
CA THR A 169 4.38 -45.07 6.71
C THR A 169 4.17 -43.63 7.24
N PRO A 170 3.00 -43.30 7.79
CA PRO A 170 2.75 -41.99 8.42
C PRO A 170 3.74 -41.67 9.56
N GLU A 171 4.17 -42.69 10.31
CA GLU A 171 5.14 -42.56 11.40
C GLU A 171 6.53 -42.21 10.86
N TYR A 172 6.90 -42.80 9.71
CA TYR A 172 8.14 -42.45 9.01
C TYR A 172 8.11 -41.01 8.50
N GLU A 173 6.99 -40.57 7.94
CA GLU A 173 6.80 -39.18 7.52
C GLU A 173 6.90 -38.20 8.70
N ALA A 174 6.28 -38.51 9.83
CA ALA A 174 6.39 -37.70 11.04
C ALA A 174 7.84 -37.63 11.52
N CYS A 175 8.55 -38.75 11.51
CA CYS A 175 9.96 -38.81 11.86
C CYS A 175 10.85 -37.97 10.92
N LEU A 176 10.58 -37.96 9.61
CA LEU A 176 11.27 -37.08 8.65
C LEU A 176 11.01 -35.60 8.94
N LYS A 177 9.76 -35.22 9.26
CA LYS A 177 9.42 -33.84 9.64
C LYS A 177 10.14 -33.41 10.93
N ASP A 178 10.21 -34.30 11.92
CA ASP A 178 10.97 -34.09 13.15
C ASP A 178 12.48 -33.93 12.86
N ALA A 179 13.02 -34.73 11.94
CA ALA A 179 14.44 -34.70 11.56
C ALA A 179 14.85 -33.46 10.77
N TYR A 180 13.90 -32.71 10.22
CA TYR A 180 14.12 -31.62 9.28
C TYR A 180 15.20 -30.62 9.72
N ASP A 181 15.13 -30.10 10.94
CA ASP A 181 16.06 -29.05 11.41
C ASP A 181 17.51 -29.56 11.56
N ALA A 182 17.68 -30.85 11.88
CA ALA A 182 19.00 -31.46 12.00
C ALA A 182 19.58 -31.86 10.63
N VAL A 183 18.71 -32.29 9.71
CA VAL A 183 19.12 -32.76 8.38
C VAL A 183 19.44 -31.57 7.47
N GLN A 184 18.59 -30.54 7.50
CA GLN A 184 18.59 -29.40 6.58
C GLN A 184 18.66 -29.86 5.11
N PRO A 185 17.66 -30.62 4.64
CA PRO A 185 17.69 -31.30 3.34
C PRO A 185 17.74 -30.33 2.15
N PHE A 186 17.27 -29.10 2.35
CA PHE A 186 17.26 -28.03 1.34
C PHE A 186 18.34 -26.97 1.57
N GLY A 187 19.30 -27.23 2.46
CA GLY A 187 20.36 -26.29 2.80
C GLY A 187 19.82 -25.03 3.46
N ASP A 188 20.38 -23.88 3.09
CA ASP A 188 20.01 -22.55 3.59
C ASP A 188 18.87 -21.89 2.81
N VAL A 189 18.44 -22.49 1.69
CA VAL A 189 17.40 -21.94 0.81
C VAL A 189 16.10 -21.59 1.54
N PRO A 190 15.55 -22.42 2.47
CA PRO A 190 14.34 -22.08 3.22
C PRO A 190 14.47 -20.78 4.03
N GLN A 191 15.63 -20.56 4.65
CA GLN A 191 15.91 -19.36 5.45
C GLN A 191 16.12 -18.15 4.54
N GLN A 192 16.90 -18.28 3.46
CA GLN A 192 17.13 -17.19 2.50
C GLN A 192 15.84 -16.77 1.80
N LEU A 193 15.02 -17.74 1.37
CA LEU A 193 13.74 -17.48 0.72
C LEU A 193 12.79 -16.76 1.69
N GLY A 194 12.63 -17.30 2.90
CA GLY A 194 11.76 -16.72 3.92
C GLY A 194 12.14 -15.28 4.27
N THR A 195 13.44 -15.00 4.47
CA THR A 195 13.93 -13.65 4.80
C THR A 195 13.80 -12.66 3.66
N THR A 196 14.09 -13.09 2.42
CA THR A 196 13.92 -12.24 1.23
C THR A 196 12.44 -11.90 1.02
N LEU A 197 11.56 -12.90 1.09
CA LEU A 197 10.11 -12.69 0.95
C LEU A 197 9.55 -11.83 2.07
N SER A 198 9.88 -12.10 3.34
CA SER A 198 9.44 -11.29 4.49
C SER A 198 9.79 -9.82 4.28
N ARG A 199 11.08 -9.51 4.01
CA ARG A 199 11.54 -8.14 3.81
C ARG A 199 10.81 -7.43 2.67
N SER A 200 10.70 -8.08 1.51
CA SER A 200 10.08 -7.46 0.34
C SER A 200 8.57 -7.28 0.51
N LEU A 201 7.87 -8.27 1.09
CA LEU A 201 6.43 -8.18 1.32
C LEU A 201 6.08 -7.18 2.43
N GLU A 202 6.89 -7.06 3.47
CA GLU A 202 6.72 -6.05 4.51
C GLU A 202 6.91 -4.63 3.96
N ALA A 203 7.90 -4.42 3.10
CA ALA A 203 8.08 -3.14 2.41
C ALA A 203 6.91 -2.81 1.48
N ALA A 204 6.42 -3.79 0.70
CA ALA A 204 5.24 -3.60 -0.14
C ALA A 204 3.99 -3.28 0.70
N ARG A 205 3.79 -3.97 1.83
CA ARG A 205 2.70 -3.68 2.77
C ARG A 205 2.82 -2.26 3.33
N ALA A 206 4.02 -1.85 3.73
CA ALA A 206 4.27 -0.51 4.24
C ALA A 206 3.99 0.55 3.16
N LEU A 207 4.32 0.28 1.89
CA LEU A 207 4.03 1.18 0.76
C LEU A 207 2.52 1.31 0.55
N LEU A 208 1.79 0.19 0.55
CA LEU A 208 0.33 0.19 0.44
C LEU A 208 -0.33 1.00 1.58
N GLN A 209 0.20 0.88 2.80
CA GLN A 209 -0.25 1.65 3.95
C GLN A 209 0.08 3.14 3.83
N MET A 210 1.30 3.50 3.41
CA MET A 210 1.68 4.90 3.19
C MET A 210 0.83 5.56 2.12
N LEU A 211 0.49 4.87 1.03
CA LEU A 211 -0.40 5.42 0.00
C LEU A 211 -1.80 5.75 0.57
N ALA A 212 -2.32 4.89 1.47
CA ALA A 212 -3.58 5.17 2.16
C ALA A 212 -3.47 6.34 3.14
N VAL A 213 -2.41 6.38 3.96
CA VAL A 213 -2.16 7.46 4.93
C VAL A 213 -2.00 8.81 4.23
N GLY A 214 -1.26 8.86 3.13
CA GLY A 214 -1.09 10.10 2.34
C GLY A 214 -2.41 10.57 1.73
N ALA A 215 -3.26 9.66 1.26
CA ALA A 215 -4.59 10.01 0.77
C ALA A 215 -5.48 10.58 1.88
N ASP A 216 -5.46 9.97 3.08
CA ASP A 216 -6.22 10.46 4.23
C ASP A 216 -5.71 11.82 4.74
N ALA A 217 -4.39 12.03 4.78
CA ALA A 217 -3.78 13.33 5.10
C ALA A 217 -4.22 14.44 4.13
N LEU A 218 -4.29 14.13 2.81
CA LEU A 218 -4.78 15.09 1.81
C LEU A 218 -6.29 15.35 1.93
N ALA A 219 -7.08 14.33 2.26
CA ALA A 219 -8.53 14.46 2.46
C ALA A 219 -8.88 15.26 3.73
N THR A 220 -8.11 15.07 4.81
CA THR A 220 -8.27 15.84 6.06
C THR A 220 -7.85 17.30 5.89
N THR A 221 -6.84 17.57 5.06
CA THR A 221 -6.40 18.94 4.72
C THR A 221 -7.54 19.77 4.10
N ASP A 222 -8.42 19.16 3.31
CA ASP A 222 -9.60 19.83 2.74
C ASP A 222 -10.61 20.32 3.81
N ARG A 223 -10.81 19.51 4.86
CA ARG A 223 -11.67 19.89 5.99
C ARG A 223 -11.13 21.11 6.73
N VAL A 224 -9.80 21.20 6.88
CA VAL A 224 -9.13 22.34 7.51
C VAL A 224 -9.20 23.58 6.61
N LEU A 225 -9.10 23.43 5.29
CA LEU A 225 -9.27 24.56 4.35
C LEU A 225 -10.71 25.08 4.33
N SER A 226 -11.69 24.21 4.50
CA SER A 226 -13.11 24.59 4.60
C SER A 226 -13.41 25.49 5.80
N SER A 227 -12.65 25.35 6.90
CA SER A 227 -12.74 26.21 8.07
C SER A 227 -11.95 27.53 7.95
N ALA A 228 -11.52 27.91 6.74
CA ALA A 228 -10.79 29.16 6.45
C ALA A 228 -11.27 30.34 7.32
N SER A 229 -10.33 30.99 8.00
CA SER A 229 -10.62 32.06 8.95
C SER A 229 -11.39 33.21 8.29
N ASP A 230 -12.21 33.91 9.09
CA ASP A 230 -12.88 35.13 8.63
C ASP A 230 -11.88 36.16 8.07
N ALA A 231 -10.66 36.20 8.62
CA ALA A 231 -9.57 37.03 8.12
C ALA A 231 -9.15 36.68 6.68
N CYS A 232 -9.13 35.39 6.31
CA CYS A 232 -8.89 34.98 4.93
C CYS A 232 -10.04 35.41 4.02
N ALA A 233 -11.30 35.21 4.43
CA ALA A 233 -12.47 35.59 3.66
C ALA A 233 -12.50 37.11 3.37
N ASP A 234 -12.11 37.93 4.35
CA ASP A 234 -12.00 39.37 4.19
C ASP A 234 -10.88 39.77 3.21
N ARG A 235 -9.72 39.10 3.27
CA ARG A 235 -8.61 39.34 2.33
C ARG A 235 -8.99 38.92 0.90
N LEU A 236 -9.71 37.81 0.74
CA LEU A 236 -10.25 37.38 -0.56
C LEU A 236 -11.25 38.40 -1.11
N LEU A 237 -12.15 38.92 -0.26
CA LEU A 237 -13.08 39.98 -0.64
C LEU A 237 -12.34 41.24 -1.12
N ARG A 238 -11.30 41.67 -0.39
CA ARG A 238 -10.44 42.80 -0.78
C ARG A 238 -9.73 42.59 -2.11
N ALA A 239 -9.24 41.39 -2.37
CA ALA A 239 -8.50 41.09 -3.59
C ALA A 239 -9.39 40.93 -4.83
N ALA A 240 -10.48 40.18 -4.72
CA ALA A 240 -11.26 39.73 -5.88
C ALA A 240 -12.67 40.35 -5.95
N GLY A 241 -13.15 40.98 -4.87
CA GLY A 241 -14.52 41.51 -4.81
C GLY A 241 -14.61 43.04 -4.79
N CYS A 242 -13.71 43.72 -4.08
CA CYS A 242 -13.86 45.16 -3.84
C CYS A 242 -13.72 46.03 -5.09
N SER A 243 -13.00 45.60 -6.14
CA SER A 243 -12.94 46.34 -7.41
C SER A 243 -14.34 46.55 -7.99
N ARG A 244 -15.20 45.53 -7.94
CA ARG A 244 -16.60 45.58 -8.38
C ARG A 244 -17.44 46.50 -7.51
N CYS A 245 -17.19 46.53 -6.20
CA CYS A 245 -17.86 47.44 -5.28
C CYS A 245 -17.50 48.91 -5.51
N HIS A 246 -16.32 49.19 -6.08
CA HIS A 246 -15.93 50.52 -6.55
C HIS A 246 -16.35 50.83 -7.99
N GLY A 247 -17.06 49.91 -8.66
CA GLY A 247 -17.51 50.08 -10.05
C GLY A 247 -16.42 49.84 -11.09
N HIS A 248 -15.46 48.96 -10.80
CA HIS A 248 -14.43 48.48 -11.73
C HIS A 248 -14.49 46.95 -11.87
N THR A 249 -14.04 46.42 -13.00
CA THR A 249 -13.96 44.96 -13.24
C THR A 249 -12.52 44.46 -13.32
N ALA A 250 -11.58 45.20 -12.72
CA ALA A 250 -10.16 44.85 -12.72
C ALA A 250 -9.90 43.59 -11.86
N PRO A 251 -9.17 42.59 -12.39
CA PRO A 251 -8.70 41.46 -11.60
C PRO A 251 -7.57 41.89 -10.65
N PRO A 252 -7.32 41.13 -9.56
CA PRO A 252 -6.18 41.39 -8.69
C PRO A 252 -4.86 41.18 -9.43
N CYS A 253 -3.85 42.00 -9.11
CA CYS A 253 -2.48 41.79 -9.58
C CYS A 253 -1.97 40.41 -9.13
N ARG A 254 -1.15 39.75 -9.96
CA ARG A 254 -0.62 38.41 -9.68
C ARG A 254 0.04 38.28 -8.31
N ASN A 255 0.95 39.19 -7.96
CA ASN A 255 1.67 39.13 -6.69
C ASN A 255 0.76 39.39 -5.49
N TYR A 256 -0.25 40.27 -5.64
CA TYR A 256 -1.24 40.51 -4.60
C TYR A 256 -2.11 39.27 -4.36
N CYS A 257 -2.58 38.63 -5.43
CA CYS A 257 -3.30 37.36 -5.37
C CYS A 257 -2.49 36.28 -4.64
N LEU A 258 -1.21 36.09 -5.00
CA LEU A 258 -0.34 35.12 -4.36
C LEU A 258 -0.12 35.40 -2.87
N ASN A 259 0.03 36.66 -2.47
CA ASN A 259 0.19 37.03 -1.06
C ASN A 259 -1.08 36.78 -0.25
N VAL A 260 -2.25 37.04 -0.82
CA VAL A 260 -3.53 36.71 -0.18
C VAL A 260 -3.69 35.19 -0.04
N ALA A 261 -3.39 34.43 -1.09
CA ALA A 261 -3.44 32.97 -1.04
C ALA A 261 -2.50 32.41 0.05
N ARG A 262 -1.23 32.85 0.09
CA ARG A 262 -0.28 32.47 1.15
C ARG A 262 -0.77 32.85 2.53
N GLY A 263 -1.38 34.03 2.69
CA GLY A 263 -1.95 34.45 3.96
C GLY A 263 -3.17 33.63 4.41
N CYS A 264 -3.82 32.89 3.50
CA CYS A 264 -4.94 32.02 3.78
C CYS A 264 -4.50 30.59 4.15
N ILE A 265 -3.48 30.05 3.48
CA ILE A 265 -3.03 28.65 3.68
C ILE A 265 -1.70 28.53 4.42
N GLY A 266 -1.06 29.65 4.77
CA GLY A 266 0.31 29.66 5.27
C GLY A 266 0.52 28.92 6.58
N SER A 267 -0.42 28.99 7.53
CA SER A 267 -0.32 28.24 8.79
C SER A 267 -0.39 26.73 8.56
N LEU A 268 -1.32 26.30 7.71
CA LEU A 268 -1.46 24.90 7.31
C LEU A 268 -0.20 24.39 6.60
N LEU A 269 0.37 25.17 5.68
CA LEU A 269 1.62 24.81 5.01
C LEU A 269 2.78 24.70 6.01
N ALA A 270 2.89 25.62 6.97
CA ALA A 270 3.98 25.58 7.96
C ALA A 270 3.94 24.31 8.83
N GLU A 271 2.75 23.78 9.12
CA GLU A 271 2.59 22.54 9.89
C GLU A 271 2.80 21.29 9.03
N LEU A 272 2.42 21.33 7.75
CA LEU A 272 2.40 20.15 6.87
C LEU A 272 3.69 19.95 6.05
N ASP A 273 4.42 21.02 5.71
CA ASP A 273 5.53 20.97 4.74
C ASP A 273 6.64 19.97 5.15
N GLY A 274 7.11 20.04 6.40
CA GLY A 274 8.12 19.11 6.92
C GLY A 274 7.65 17.65 6.96
N PRO A 275 6.52 17.34 7.64
CA PRO A 275 5.97 15.99 7.66
C PRO A 275 5.67 15.42 6.26
N TRP A 276 5.17 16.25 5.35
CA TRP A 276 4.87 15.83 3.97
C TRP A 276 6.15 15.51 3.19
N ALA A 277 7.21 16.31 3.33
CA ALA A 277 8.51 16.02 2.72
C ALA A 277 9.07 14.68 3.21
N GLY A 278 9.04 14.42 4.52
CA GLY A 278 9.46 13.14 5.10
C GLY A 278 8.59 11.96 4.65
N TYR A 279 7.28 12.18 4.47
CA TYR A 279 6.37 11.19 3.89
C TYR A 279 6.78 10.83 2.45
N VAL A 280 7.04 11.83 1.60
CA VAL A 280 7.44 11.61 0.20
C VAL A 280 8.75 10.82 0.13
N GLU A 281 9.76 11.18 0.93
CA GLU A 281 11.02 10.43 1.02
C GLU A 281 10.79 8.97 1.46
N GLY A 282 9.90 8.76 2.44
CA GLY A 282 9.51 7.44 2.91
C GLY A 282 8.89 6.59 1.79
N VAL A 283 7.98 7.16 1.01
CA VAL A 283 7.36 6.49 -0.15
C VAL A 283 8.41 6.15 -1.21
N GLU A 284 9.28 7.10 -1.58
CA GLU A 284 10.35 6.89 -2.57
C GLU A 284 11.36 5.80 -2.16
N ARG A 285 11.59 5.63 -0.86
CA ARG A 285 12.46 4.55 -0.38
C ARG A 285 11.80 3.18 -0.52
N LEU A 286 10.48 3.09 -0.29
CA LEU A 286 9.76 1.83 -0.37
C LEU A 286 9.44 1.38 -1.79
N THR A 287 9.33 2.31 -2.75
CA THR A 287 9.13 1.96 -4.18
C THR A 287 10.34 1.25 -4.78
N LYS A 288 11.52 1.33 -4.15
CA LYS A 288 12.74 0.62 -4.56
C LYS A 288 12.76 -0.85 -4.14
N VAL A 289 11.74 -1.35 -3.44
CA VAL A 289 11.74 -2.72 -2.93
C VAL A 289 10.98 -3.65 -3.86
N ASP A 290 11.69 -4.68 -4.34
CA ASP A 290 11.25 -5.56 -5.41
C ASP A 290 10.41 -6.76 -4.92
N ALA A 291 9.23 -6.48 -4.35
CA ALA A 291 8.28 -7.55 -3.99
C ALA A 291 7.81 -8.34 -5.21
N ASP A 292 7.73 -7.69 -6.37
CA ASP A 292 7.44 -8.33 -7.66
C ASP A 292 8.53 -9.32 -8.07
N VAL A 293 9.81 -8.95 -7.95
CA VAL A 293 10.95 -9.83 -8.23
C VAL A 293 10.95 -11.00 -7.28
N ALA A 294 10.79 -10.76 -5.97
CA ALA A 294 10.76 -11.82 -4.97
C ALA A 294 9.66 -12.85 -5.23
N LEU A 295 8.46 -12.40 -5.65
CA LEU A 295 7.36 -13.29 -6.04
C LEU A 295 7.67 -14.07 -7.33
N ARG A 296 8.26 -13.42 -8.34
CA ARG A 296 8.61 -14.07 -9.61
C ARG A 296 9.71 -15.11 -9.46
N GLU A 297 10.68 -14.88 -8.58
CA GLU A 297 11.81 -15.77 -8.36
C GLU A 297 11.50 -16.95 -7.43
N LEU A 298 10.37 -16.92 -6.71
CA LEU A 298 10.02 -17.93 -5.71
C LEU A 298 10.08 -19.35 -6.28
N GLU A 299 9.49 -19.59 -7.45
CA GLU A 299 9.55 -20.90 -8.13
C GLU A 299 10.99 -21.34 -8.43
N THR A 300 11.84 -20.42 -8.91
CA THR A 300 13.25 -20.73 -9.18
C THR A 300 14.04 -21.05 -7.90
N LYS A 301 13.72 -20.40 -6.78
CA LYS A 301 14.31 -20.69 -5.47
C LYS A 301 13.86 -22.06 -4.95
N VAL A 302 12.59 -22.41 -5.15
CA VAL A 302 12.07 -23.76 -4.83
C VAL A 302 12.76 -24.81 -5.69
N SER A 303 12.93 -24.57 -6.99
CA SER A 303 13.68 -25.46 -7.88
C SER A 303 15.12 -25.67 -7.41
N LYS A 304 15.84 -24.59 -7.03
CA LYS A 304 17.19 -24.68 -6.44
C LYS A 304 17.25 -25.49 -5.15
N ALA A 305 16.26 -25.33 -4.26
CA ALA A 305 16.16 -26.15 -3.05
C ALA A 305 16.04 -27.64 -3.39
N ILE A 306 15.16 -27.99 -4.34
CA ILE A 306 14.97 -29.38 -4.75
C ILE A 306 16.24 -29.95 -5.39
N MET A 307 16.93 -29.18 -6.23
CA MET A 307 18.23 -29.59 -6.79
C MET A 307 19.27 -29.83 -5.69
N TYR A 308 19.37 -28.94 -4.70
CA TYR A 308 20.27 -29.13 -3.57
C TYR A 308 19.97 -30.43 -2.80
N ALA A 309 18.69 -30.73 -2.56
CA ALA A 309 18.28 -31.96 -1.90
C ALA A 309 18.63 -33.23 -2.72
N LEU A 310 18.53 -33.15 -4.05
CA LEU A 310 18.90 -34.23 -4.96
C LEU A 310 20.42 -34.49 -4.94
N GLU A 311 21.23 -33.43 -4.98
CA GLU A 311 22.69 -33.51 -4.96
C GLU A 311 23.24 -34.01 -3.61
N ASN A 312 22.59 -33.61 -2.51
CA ASN A 312 23.03 -33.92 -1.14
C ASN A 312 22.25 -35.07 -0.49
N ARG A 313 21.66 -35.94 -1.31
CA ARG A 313 20.84 -37.09 -0.88
C ARG A 313 21.57 -37.98 0.14
N ALA A 314 22.76 -38.47 -0.19
CA ALA A 314 23.51 -39.40 0.68
C ALA A 314 23.91 -38.78 2.02
N VAL A 315 24.18 -37.48 2.04
CA VAL A 315 24.48 -36.74 3.29
C VAL A 315 23.23 -36.65 4.15
N SER A 316 22.08 -36.38 3.53
CA SER A 316 20.78 -36.29 4.21
C SER A 316 20.38 -37.62 4.82
N GLU A 317 20.52 -38.73 4.08
CA GLU A 317 20.28 -40.10 4.55
C GLU A 317 21.14 -40.42 5.79
N ASN A 318 22.44 -40.18 5.72
CA ASN A 318 23.36 -40.41 6.85
C ASN A 318 22.97 -39.61 8.11
N LYS A 319 22.47 -38.38 7.96
CA LYS A 319 22.00 -37.57 9.08
C LYS A 319 20.69 -38.11 9.66
N ILE A 320 19.77 -38.58 8.82
CA ILE A 320 18.52 -39.22 9.25
C ILE A 320 18.84 -40.49 10.05
N ASP A 321 19.75 -41.33 9.57
CA ASP A 321 20.16 -42.57 10.23
C ASP A 321 20.82 -42.30 11.58
N LYS A 322 21.70 -41.30 11.66
CA LYS A 322 22.30 -40.86 12.92
C LYS A 322 21.23 -40.39 13.91
N LYS A 323 20.28 -39.57 13.46
CA LYS A 323 19.20 -39.07 14.33
C LYS A 323 18.27 -40.21 14.79
N ALA A 324 17.98 -41.16 13.92
CA ALA A 324 17.16 -42.34 14.21
C ALA A 324 17.83 -43.26 15.25
N LYS A 325 19.15 -43.47 15.15
CA LYS A 325 19.92 -44.23 16.13
C LYS A 325 19.92 -43.58 17.52
N VAL A 326 20.12 -42.26 17.58
CA VAL A 326 20.09 -41.51 18.86
C VAL A 326 18.72 -41.60 19.54
N ARG A 327 17.62 -41.58 18.78
CA ARG A 327 16.27 -41.66 19.35
C ARG A 327 15.89 -43.07 19.82
N ALA A 328 16.46 -44.11 19.20
CA ALA A 328 16.27 -45.50 19.63
C ALA A 328 16.79 -45.77 21.06
N ASP A 329 17.77 -45.00 21.54
CA ASP A 329 18.29 -45.09 22.91
C ASP A 329 17.42 -44.37 23.95
N THR A 330 16.46 -43.52 23.53
CA THR A 330 15.70 -42.65 24.46
C THR A 330 14.18 -42.79 24.41
N ASP A 331 13.60 -43.21 23.29
CA ASP A 331 12.16 -43.55 23.22
C ASP A 331 11.85 -44.25 21.88
N GLY A 332 11.20 -45.41 21.96
CA GLY A 332 11.02 -46.33 20.83
C GLY A 332 10.10 -45.81 19.73
N MET A 333 10.63 -45.07 18.77
CA MET A 333 10.07 -44.96 17.42
C MET A 333 11.19 -44.86 16.39
N LEU A 334 11.61 -46.01 15.87
CA LEU A 334 12.65 -46.10 14.85
C LEU A 334 12.06 -45.68 13.50
N CYS A 335 12.59 -44.58 12.96
CA CYS A 335 12.48 -44.23 11.53
C CYS A 335 12.80 -45.43 10.59
N TYR A 336 13.53 -46.45 11.06
CA TYR A 336 14.07 -47.54 10.24
C TYR A 336 13.78 -48.96 10.77
N LYS A 337 12.75 -49.19 11.60
CA LYS A 337 12.50 -50.56 12.12
C LYS A 337 12.06 -51.59 11.07
N THR A 338 11.96 -51.23 9.79
CA THR A 338 11.47 -52.15 8.74
C THR A 338 12.53 -52.55 7.70
N ILE A 339 13.66 -51.84 7.55
CA ILE A 339 14.66 -52.18 6.50
C ILE A 339 15.71 -53.18 7.00
N LEU A 340 16.05 -53.18 8.29
CA LEU A 340 17.02 -54.13 8.86
C LEU A 340 16.44 -55.54 9.14
N VAL A 341 15.12 -55.74 9.02
CA VAL A 341 14.49 -57.04 9.24
C VAL A 341 14.36 -57.85 7.93
N MET A 342 14.50 -57.23 6.75
CA MET A 342 14.36 -57.91 5.46
C MET A 342 15.70 -58.23 4.75
N THR A 343 16.84 -57.79 5.27
CA THR A 343 18.16 -58.24 4.81
C THR A 343 18.71 -59.41 5.63
N ALA A 344 17.90 -59.98 6.53
CA ALA A 344 18.24 -61.12 7.37
C ALA A 344 17.38 -62.38 7.09
N PHE A 345 16.68 -62.43 5.95
CA PHE A 345 16.05 -63.64 5.42
C PHE A 345 16.20 -63.74 3.90
#